data_AF-A0A1G2P6N8-F1
#
_entry.id   AF-A0A1G2P6N8-F1
#
_cell.length_a   1.000
_cell.length_b   1.000
_cell.length_c   1.000
_cell.angle_alpha   90.00
_cell.angle_beta   90.00
_cell.angle_gamma   90.00
#
_symmetry.space_group_name_H-M   'P 1'
#
loop_
_entity.id
_entity.type
_entity.pdbx_description
1 polymer ?
#
loop_
_entity_poly.entity_id
_entity_poly.type
_entity_poly.pdbx_seq_one_letter_code
_entity_poly.pdbx_strand_id
1 'polypeptide(L)'
;MVIGIITILALVVSLVLLVIIANQAAKNKWQASFTPSGHMEFVVAGEKPIRTLLNVEGYYLHRGDGEFVIRVGEVVKDETEEFVIPRDNENPEEVLKLPKIEGRPTQVPVVNAILPINDVLDPEKHSEKPEEEQKFQEERREIEKERKRRRKKLGPSFLQRKYGFYWVSWIWPLRKLHKFDVPKVKLLEPTTLGGDNHIENLIQREEDLKDTTAFLWQFPRPIIVKAVEFADFFQADIVVQSILQVVMPWKPVFVLHPDNMFANLSASIRSAVVDFCRQLTLRQFIRLFRTGYGGEQFYLRAFSRINTHAEKAPRGTIEEFGVWVRNAWIQEIIPIKEAEEVMEALRANEIALREGQARLTRAKYEAEAVRVEGQGKADALRLQRDAAGVDVLMTQLQVERVRALENTSVTTYVEGGASAGIMVGTQAAPPPPPKKEKGSESETGEEEKKS
;
A
#
# COMPACT_ATOMS: atom_id res chain seq x y z
N MET A 1 -73.73 17.02 30.85
CA MET A 1 -72.45 17.14 31.59
C MET A 1 -71.56 15.93 31.38
N VAL A 2 -72.03 14.70 31.62
CA VAL A 2 -71.25 13.45 31.46
C VAL A 2 -70.63 13.28 30.07
N ILE A 3 -71.39 13.52 29.00
CA ILE A 3 -70.89 13.40 27.61
C ILE A 3 -69.70 14.35 27.35
N GLY A 4 -69.74 15.58 27.90
CA GLY A 4 -68.67 16.56 27.75
C GLY A 4 -67.39 16.17 28.48
N ILE A 5 -67.51 15.52 29.64
CA ILE A 5 -66.34 15.01 30.38
C ILE A 5 -65.70 13.85 29.61
N ILE A 6 -66.51 12.96 29.03
CA ILE A 6 -66.02 11.83 28.24
C ILE A 6 -65.30 12.32 26.97
N THR A 7 -65.84 13.32 26.25
CA THR A 7 -65.20 13.85 25.05
C THR A 7 -63.87 14.55 25.35
N ILE A 8 -63.79 15.32 26.45
CA ILE A 8 -62.54 15.95 26.88
C ILE A 8 -61.51 14.87 27.24
N LEU A 9 -61.91 13.85 28.01
CA LEU A 9 -61.02 12.75 28.39
C LEU A 9 -60.51 11.99 27.15
N ALA A 10 -61.39 11.68 26.20
CA ALA A 10 -61.01 11.01 24.96
C ALA A 10 -60.01 11.84 24.13
N LEU A 11 -60.20 13.17 24.07
CA LEU A 11 -59.27 14.07 23.38
C LEU A 11 -57.90 14.10 24.05
N VAL A 12 -57.85 14.16 25.39
CA VAL A 12 -56.58 14.12 26.14
C VAL A 12 -55.87 12.78 25.93
N VAL A 13 -56.58 11.66 26.03
CA VAL A 13 -56.01 10.33 25.78
C VAL A 13 -55.50 10.20 24.35
N SER A 14 -56.27 10.69 23.36
CA SER A 14 -55.84 10.70 21.96
C SER A 14 -54.57 11.52 21.75
N LEU A 15 -54.44 12.67 22.43
CA LEU A 15 -53.26 13.52 22.32
C LEU A 15 -52.03 12.87 22.97
N VAL A 16 -52.19 12.24 24.13
CA VAL A 16 -51.12 11.45 24.78
C VAL A 16 -50.68 10.29 23.88
N LEU A 17 -51.63 9.55 23.31
CA LEU A 17 -51.35 8.44 22.41
C LEU A 17 -50.59 8.92 21.15
N LEU A 18 -50.97 10.07 20.59
CA LEU A 18 -50.29 10.69 19.45
C LEU A 18 -48.84 11.05 19.80
N VAL A 19 -48.58 11.62 20.98
CA VAL A 19 -47.22 11.91 21.46
C VAL A 19 -46.40 10.65 21.64
N ILE A 20 -46.96 9.58 22.21
CA ILE A 20 -46.27 8.29 22.37
C ILE A 20 -45.92 7.69 21.00
N ILE A 21 -46.87 7.68 20.05
CA ILE A 21 -46.65 7.19 18.69
C ILE A 21 -45.61 8.04 17.97
N ALA A 22 -45.67 9.37 18.06
CA ALA A 22 -44.69 10.26 17.47
C ALA A 22 -43.28 10.06 18.05
N ASN A 23 -43.17 9.86 19.37
CA ASN A 23 -41.91 9.56 20.03
C ASN A 23 -41.35 8.20 19.60
N GLN A 24 -42.17 7.16 19.52
CA GLN A 24 -41.75 5.85 18.99
C GLN A 24 -41.36 5.94 17.51
N ALA A 25 -42.11 6.69 16.70
CA ALA A 25 -41.81 6.92 15.28
C ALA A 25 -40.48 7.67 15.09
N ALA A 26 -40.18 8.65 15.95
CA ALA A 26 -38.92 9.36 15.96
C ALA A 26 -37.76 8.46 16.37
N LYS A 27 -37.89 7.73 17.49
CA LYS A 27 -36.85 6.80 17.99
C LYS A 27 -36.50 5.71 16.98
N ASN A 28 -37.51 5.19 16.27
CA ASN A 28 -37.32 4.13 15.29
C ASN A 28 -37.14 4.64 13.86
N LYS A 29 -37.03 5.96 13.65
CA LYS A 29 -36.87 6.61 12.33
C LYS A 29 -37.91 6.12 11.29
N TRP A 30 -39.18 5.98 11.69
CA TRP A 30 -40.24 5.42 10.84
C TRP A 30 -40.64 6.33 9.68
N GLN A 31 -40.60 7.64 9.90
CA GLN A 31 -41.07 8.64 8.94
C GLN A 31 -39.91 9.37 8.26
N ALA A 32 -38.87 9.69 9.02
CA ALA A 32 -37.70 10.40 8.53
C ALA A 32 -36.41 9.78 9.05
N SER A 33 -35.37 9.80 8.22
CA SER A 33 -34.01 9.49 8.61
C SER A 33 -33.05 10.60 8.22
N PHE A 34 -32.01 10.75 9.04
CA PHE A 34 -30.81 11.52 8.75
C PHE A 34 -29.67 10.52 8.70
N THR A 35 -29.23 10.19 7.49
CA THR A 35 -28.09 9.31 7.31
C THR A 35 -26.83 10.10 7.66
N PRO A 36 -25.97 9.66 8.59
CA PRO A 36 -24.73 10.38 8.91
C PRO A 36 -23.79 10.42 7.69
N SER A 37 -22.90 11.42 7.62
CA SER A 37 -21.88 11.47 6.55
C SER A 37 -21.00 10.21 6.58
N GLY A 38 -20.67 9.66 5.40
CA GLY A 38 -19.89 8.43 5.25
C GLY A 38 -20.66 7.15 5.52
N HIS A 39 -21.98 7.22 5.74
CA HIS A 39 -22.82 6.07 6.05
C HIS A 39 -23.89 5.82 4.99
N MET A 40 -24.45 4.62 5.03
CA MET A 40 -25.54 4.15 4.19
C MET A 40 -26.63 3.56 5.06
N GLU A 41 -27.89 3.85 4.76
CA GLU A 41 -29.05 3.22 5.40
C GLU A 41 -29.91 2.54 4.33
N PHE A 42 -30.63 1.47 4.71
CA PHE A 42 -31.46 0.72 3.78
C PHE A 42 -32.93 0.82 4.16
N VAL A 43 -33.77 1.22 3.21
CA VAL A 43 -35.23 1.19 3.36
C VAL A 43 -35.74 -0.12 2.77
N VAL A 44 -36.42 -0.91 3.59
CA VAL A 44 -36.96 -2.22 3.24
C VAL A 44 -38.49 -2.26 3.36
N ALA A 45 -39.13 -3.08 2.53
CA ALA A 45 -40.52 -3.50 2.68
C ALA A 45 -40.52 -5.01 2.90
N GLY A 46 -40.84 -5.45 4.12
CA GLY A 46 -40.56 -6.81 4.55
C GLY A 46 -39.05 -7.06 4.53
N GLU A 47 -38.62 -8.05 3.74
CA GLU A 47 -37.22 -8.45 3.56
C GLU A 47 -36.57 -7.88 2.29
N LYS A 48 -37.37 -7.22 1.42
CA LYS A 48 -36.87 -6.75 0.12
C LYS A 48 -36.33 -5.32 0.23
N PRO A 49 -35.09 -5.06 -0.26
CA PRO A 49 -34.56 -3.71 -0.34
C PRO A 49 -35.36 -2.88 -1.36
N ILE A 50 -35.90 -1.75 -0.92
CA ILE A 50 -36.59 -0.79 -1.80
C ILE A 50 -35.60 0.26 -2.28
N ARG A 51 -34.81 0.81 -1.34
CA ARG A 51 -33.94 1.95 -1.60
C ARG A 51 -32.75 1.96 -0.64
N THR A 52 -31.58 2.31 -1.16
CA THR A 52 -30.39 2.64 -0.36
C THR A 52 -30.28 4.16 -0.24
N LEU A 53 -30.13 4.64 0.99
CA LEU A 53 -29.86 6.03 1.33
C LEU A 53 -28.36 6.17 1.51
N LEU A 54 -27.73 6.95 0.64
CA LEU A 54 -26.29 7.22 0.69
C LEU A 54 -26.13 8.68 1.12
N ASN A 55 -25.44 8.92 2.24
CA ASN A 55 -24.97 10.26 2.58
C ASN A 55 -23.45 10.26 2.63
N VAL A 56 -22.84 10.38 1.45
CA VAL A 56 -21.39 10.47 1.29
C VAL A 56 -21.14 11.78 0.56
N GLU A 57 -20.25 12.62 1.10
CA GLU A 57 -19.76 13.78 0.37
C GLU A 57 -18.96 13.30 -0.85
N GLY A 58 -19.64 13.26 -2.01
CA GLY A 58 -19.08 12.86 -3.29
C GLY A 58 -19.26 11.38 -3.67
N TYR A 59 -19.22 11.16 -4.99
CA TYR A 59 -19.24 9.88 -5.73
C TYR A 59 -20.61 9.20 -5.91
N TYR A 60 -21.11 9.18 -7.15
CA TYR A 60 -22.19 8.30 -7.58
C TYR A 60 -21.63 7.32 -8.62
N LEU A 61 -21.80 6.02 -8.38
CA LEU A 61 -21.56 4.97 -9.37
C LEU A 61 -22.67 5.04 -10.44
N HIS A 62 -22.31 5.50 -11.64
CA HIS A 62 -23.15 5.33 -12.80
C HIS A 62 -22.66 4.10 -13.56
N ARG A 63 -23.52 3.07 -13.67
CA ARG A 63 -23.34 2.00 -14.65
C ARG A 63 -23.65 2.58 -16.02
N GLY A 64 -22.65 2.85 -16.85
CA GLY A 64 -22.80 3.25 -18.26
C GLY A 64 -22.08 2.22 -19.12
N ASP A 65 -22.75 1.72 -20.15
CA ASP A 65 -22.22 0.92 -21.28
C ASP A 65 -21.13 -0.14 -21.02
N GLY A 66 -21.09 -0.72 -19.82
CA GLY A 66 -20.15 -1.80 -19.48
C GLY A 66 -19.00 -1.39 -18.56
N GLU A 67 -18.85 -0.10 -18.23
CA GLU A 67 -17.81 0.39 -17.33
C GLU A 67 -18.40 1.05 -16.06
N PHE A 68 -17.69 0.86 -14.94
CA PHE A 68 -17.97 1.55 -13.69
C PHE A 68 -17.19 2.86 -13.65
N VAL A 69 -17.82 3.96 -14.05
CA VAL A 69 -17.18 5.28 -13.98
C VAL A 69 -17.43 5.92 -12.61
N ILE A 70 -16.34 6.20 -11.90
CA ILE A 70 -16.34 6.95 -10.63
C ILE A 70 -16.18 8.44 -10.98
N ARG A 71 -17.19 9.28 -10.71
CA ARG A 71 -17.08 10.74 -10.87
C ARG A 71 -17.09 11.47 -9.52
N VAL A 72 -16.09 12.33 -9.32
CA VAL A 72 -15.94 13.23 -8.16
C VAL A 72 -16.98 14.35 -8.26
N GLY A 73 -17.50 14.81 -7.12
CA GLY A 73 -18.55 15.83 -7.05
C GLY A 73 -18.12 17.19 -7.57
N GLU A 74 -18.52 17.51 -8.80
CA GLU A 74 -19.00 18.82 -9.21
C GLU A 74 -19.95 18.63 -10.39
N VAL A 75 -21.02 19.45 -10.47
CA VAL A 75 -21.91 19.47 -11.64
C VAL A 75 -21.14 20.15 -12.76
N VAL A 76 -20.39 19.38 -13.55
CA VAL A 76 -19.98 19.82 -14.89
C VAL A 76 -21.26 19.87 -15.71
N LYS A 77 -21.71 21.09 -16.03
CA LYS A 77 -22.56 21.31 -17.19
C LYS A 77 -21.74 20.86 -18.40
N ASP A 78 -22.27 19.91 -19.16
CA ASP A 78 -21.69 19.52 -20.46
C ASP A 78 -21.60 20.78 -21.34
N GLU A 79 -20.39 21.32 -21.47
CA GLU A 79 -19.92 21.96 -22.69
C GLU A 79 -18.54 21.35 -22.97
N THR A 80 -18.44 20.76 -24.15
CA THR A 80 -17.23 20.18 -24.74
C THR A 80 -16.12 21.21 -24.83
N GLU A 81 -15.08 21.08 -24.00
CA GLU A 81 -13.77 21.67 -24.29
C GLU A 81 -12.68 20.64 -23.99
N GLU A 82 -11.85 20.36 -25.00
CA GLU A 82 -10.62 19.59 -24.88
C GLU A 82 -9.69 20.28 -23.88
N PHE A 83 -9.29 19.55 -22.83
CA PHE A 83 -8.32 20.04 -21.88
C PHE A 83 -6.90 19.85 -22.45
N VAL A 84 -6.37 20.91 -23.05
CA VAL A 84 -4.93 21.08 -23.31
C VAL A 84 -4.24 21.28 -21.96
N ILE A 85 -3.20 20.50 -21.66
CA ILE A 85 -2.38 20.67 -20.47
C ILE A 85 -1.61 22.00 -20.59
N PRO A 86 -1.81 22.98 -19.70
CA PRO A 86 -0.91 24.12 -19.64
C PRO A 86 0.43 23.64 -19.06
N ARG A 87 1.47 23.67 -19.89
CA ARG A 87 2.81 23.96 -19.38
C ARG A 87 2.81 25.43 -19.01
N ASP A 88 3.14 25.72 -17.76
CA ASP A 88 4.13 26.73 -17.36
C ASP A 88 3.94 27.06 -15.89
N ASN A 89 4.99 26.91 -15.10
CA ASN A 89 5.67 28.11 -14.64
C ASN A 89 7.06 27.81 -14.10
N GLU A 90 7.98 28.42 -14.83
CA GLU A 90 9.33 28.78 -14.45
C GLU A 90 9.33 29.56 -13.13
N ASN A 91 10.31 29.25 -12.28
CA ASN A 91 10.86 30.23 -11.35
C ASN A 91 12.18 30.71 -11.99
N PRO A 92 12.33 31.99 -12.34
CA PRO A 92 13.58 32.52 -12.87
C PRO A 92 14.46 32.90 -11.68
N GLU A 93 15.61 32.25 -11.54
CA GLU A 93 16.85 32.73 -10.90
C GLU A 93 17.65 31.56 -10.31
N GLU A 94 18.43 30.89 -11.16
CA GLU A 94 19.84 30.55 -10.90
C GLU A 94 20.40 29.81 -12.12
N VAL A 95 20.97 30.58 -13.04
CA VAL A 95 21.66 30.02 -14.21
C VAL A 95 23.06 29.58 -13.78
N LEU A 96 23.17 28.36 -13.27
CA LEU A 96 24.44 27.62 -13.25
C LEU A 96 24.64 26.97 -14.61
N LYS A 97 25.43 27.64 -15.47
CA LYS A 97 25.85 27.13 -16.78
C LYS A 97 26.73 25.90 -16.58
N LEU A 98 26.19 24.71 -16.83
CA LEU A 98 26.98 23.50 -17.07
C LEU A 98 27.36 23.41 -18.55
N PRO A 99 28.59 22.96 -18.88
CA PRO A 99 29.05 22.87 -20.25
C PRO A 99 28.26 21.83 -21.05
N LYS A 100 27.92 22.23 -22.28
CA LYS A 100 27.24 21.43 -23.29
C LYS A 100 28.14 20.26 -23.73
N ILE A 101 27.84 19.06 -23.27
CA ILE A 101 28.48 17.82 -23.77
C ILE A 101 27.71 17.39 -25.01
N GLU A 102 28.30 17.61 -26.19
CA GLU A 102 27.80 17.06 -27.45
C GLU A 102 28.16 15.57 -27.54
N GLY A 103 27.19 14.71 -27.20
CA GLY A 103 27.28 13.26 -27.37
C GLY A 103 26.04 12.74 -28.06
N ARG A 104 26.22 12.06 -29.20
CA ARG A 104 25.17 11.42 -30.00
C ARG A 104 24.30 10.49 -29.14
N PRO A 105 22.96 10.48 -29.31
CA PRO A 105 22.12 9.46 -28.68
C PRO A 105 22.45 8.10 -29.30
N THR A 106 23.00 7.21 -28.48
CA THR A 106 23.15 5.80 -28.82
C THR A 106 21.77 5.16 -28.66
N GLN A 107 21.19 4.69 -29.77
CA GLN A 107 19.92 3.97 -29.75
C GLN A 107 20.12 2.66 -28.98
N VAL A 108 19.44 2.53 -27.84
CA VAL A 108 19.29 1.25 -27.15
C VAL A 108 18.10 0.54 -27.78
N PRO A 109 18.26 -0.67 -28.34
CA PRO A 109 17.12 -1.41 -28.87
C PRO A 109 16.21 -1.85 -27.73
N VAL A 110 14.95 -1.40 -27.78
CA VAL A 110 13.86 -1.93 -26.97
C VAL A 110 13.58 -3.35 -27.44
N VAL A 111 14.06 -4.34 -26.67
CA VAL A 111 13.69 -5.74 -26.86
C VAL A 111 12.27 -5.91 -26.31
N ASN A 112 11.29 -5.78 -27.19
CA ASN A 112 9.92 -6.24 -26.93
C ASN A 112 9.93 -7.78 -26.91
N ALA A 113 9.94 -8.36 -25.72
CA ALA A 113 9.62 -9.76 -25.53
C ALA A 113 8.10 -9.95 -25.69
N ILE A 114 7.65 -10.06 -26.94
CA ILE A 114 6.31 -10.54 -27.28
C ILE A 114 6.34 -12.06 -27.11
N LEU A 115 5.63 -12.57 -26.10
CA LEU A 115 5.33 -13.99 -26.02
C LEU A 115 4.32 -14.35 -27.13
N PRO A 116 4.57 -15.40 -27.94
CA PRO A 116 3.60 -15.86 -28.92
C PRO A 116 2.53 -16.69 -28.22
N ILE A 117 1.32 -16.15 -28.12
CA ILE A 117 0.10 -16.95 -27.89
C ILE A 117 -0.55 -17.10 -29.27
N ASN A 118 -0.03 -18.05 -30.05
CA ASN A 118 -0.76 -18.62 -31.17
C ASN A 118 -1.46 -19.86 -30.65
N ASP A 119 -2.71 -19.71 -30.22
CA ASP A 119 -3.69 -20.79 -30.35
C ASP A 119 -4.90 -20.24 -31.10
N VAL A 120 -5.04 -20.83 -32.27
CA VAL A 120 -6.01 -20.60 -33.33
C VAL A 120 -7.42 -20.84 -32.77
N LEU A 121 -8.17 -19.77 -32.54
CA LEU A 121 -9.62 -19.83 -32.51
C LEU A 121 -10.10 -19.27 -33.85
N ASP A 122 -10.63 -20.17 -34.70
CA ASP A 122 -11.29 -19.84 -35.95
C ASP A 122 -12.36 -18.74 -35.71
N PRO A 123 -12.17 -17.51 -36.20
CA PRO A 123 -13.15 -16.44 -36.03
C PRO A 123 -14.35 -16.59 -36.98
N GLU A 124 -14.37 -17.60 -37.85
CA GLU A 124 -15.33 -17.67 -38.96
C GLU A 124 -16.63 -18.44 -38.69
N LYS A 125 -16.86 -18.98 -37.47
CA LYS A 125 -18.03 -19.86 -37.23
C LYS A 125 -19.22 -19.29 -36.47
N HIS A 126 -19.21 -18.01 -36.12
CA HIS A 126 -20.38 -17.34 -35.55
C HIS A 126 -20.69 -16.03 -36.30
N SER A 127 -21.05 -16.13 -37.58
CA SER A 127 -21.82 -15.07 -38.25
C SER A 127 -23.30 -15.17 -37.81
N GLU A 128 -23.56 -14.94 -36.52
CA GLU A 128 -24.90 -14.58 -36.09
C GLU A 128 -25.24 -13.23 -36.73
N LYS A 129 -26.48 -13.12 -37.21
CA LYS A 129 -26.89 -12.09 -38.18
C LYS A 129 -26.64 -10.69 -37.61
N PRO A 130 -25.93 -9.80 -38.32
CA PRO A 130 -25.66 -8.43 -37.85
C PRO A 130 -26.93 -7.62 -37.52
N GLU A 131 -28.10 -8.03 -38.02
CA GLU A 131 -29.39 -7.42 -37.70
C GLU A 131 -29.89 -7.70 -36.27
N GLU A 132 -29.54 -8.83 -35.66
CA GLU A 132 -29.97 -9.16 -34.30
C GLU A 132 -29.15 -8.39 -33.26
N GLU A 133 -27.84 -8.22 -33.49
CA GLU A 133 -26.99 -7.38 -32.66
C GLU A 133 -27.43 -5.90 -32.70
N GLN A 134 -27.80 -5.38 -33.88
CA GLN A 134 -28.29 -4.00 -34.01
C GLN A 134 -29.60 -3.78 -33.24
N LYS A 135 -30.57 -4.70 -33.34
CA LYS A 135 -31.83 -4.63 -32.58
C LYS A 135 -31.59 -4.68 -31.07
N PHE A 136 -30.69 -5.54 -30.62
CA PHE A 136 -30.34 -5.65 -29.20
C PHE A 136 -29.65 -4.38 -28.67
N GLN A 137 -28.79 -3.76 -29.48
CA GLN A 137 -28.15 -2.48 -29.13
C GLN A 137 -29.17 -1.32 -29.07
N GLU A 138 -30.13 -1.27 -30.00
CA GLU A 138 -31.20 -0.26 -29.99
C GLU A 138 -32.13 -0.40 -28.79
N GLU A 139 -32.57 -1.63 -28.47
CA GLU A 139 -33.40 -1.91 -27.30
C GLU A 139 -32.69 -1.50 -26.00
N ARG A 140 -31.39 -1.80 -25.88
CA ARG A 140 -30.58 -1.34 -24.74
C ARG A 140 -30.55 0.19 -24.65
N ARG A 141 -30.38 0.90 -25.77
CA ARG A 141 -30.39 2.37 -25.82
C ARG A 141 -31.75 2.95 -25.43
N GLU A 142 -32.85 2.35 -25.84
CA GLU A 142 -34.20 2.80 -25.45
C GLU A 142 -34.46 2.58 -23.96
N ILE A 143 -34.16 1.39 -23.43
CA ILE A 143 -34.27 1.07 -22.00
C ILE A 143 -33.42 2.04 -21.18
N GLU A 144 -32.21 2.35 -21.65
CA GLU A 144 -31.31 3.28 -20.96
C GLU A 144 -31.83 4.73 -21.00
N LYS A 145 -32.35 5.19 -22.15
CA LYS A 145 -33.03 6.49 -22.28
C LYS A 145 -34.24 6.60 -21.36
N GLU A 146 -35.07 5.56 -21.27
CA GLU A 146 -36.24 5.55 -20.40
C GLU A 146 -35.83 5.59 -18.92
N ARG A 147 -34.82 4.81 -18.52
CA ARG A 147 -34.21 4.86 -17.17
C ARG A 147 -33.65 6.25 -16.86
N LYS A 148 -32.95 6.89 -17.80
CA LYS A 148 -32.43 8.26 -17.66
C LYS A 148 -33.57 9.28 -17.49
N ARG A 149 -34.68 9.16 -18.25
CA ARG A 149 -35.88 10.00 -18.11
C ARG A 149 -36.58 9.83 -16.75
N ARG A 150 -36.75 8.59 -16.27
CA ARG A 150 -37.32 8.32 -14.94
C ARG A 150 -36.41 8.84 -13.81
N ARG A 151 -35.09 8.71 -13.95
CA ARG A 151 -34.11 9.24 -12.98
C ARG A 151 -34.08 10.76 -12.92
N LYS A 152 -34.14 11.46 -14.07
CA LYS A 152 -34.19 12.94 -14.12
C LYS A 152 -35.42 13.51 -13.41
N LYS A 153 -36.55 12.79 -13.38
CA LYS A 153 -37.77 13.23 -12.69
C LYS A 153 -37.76 13.03 -11.17
N LEU A 154 -36.84 12.24 -10.63
CA LEU A 154 -36.75 11.91 -9.20
C LEU A 154 -35.33 12.15 -8.68
N GLY A 155 -34.73 13.27 -9.07
CA GLY A 155 -33.50 13.73 -8.44
C GLY A 155 -33.68 13.81 -6.92
N PRO A 156 -32.60 13.58 -6.13
CA PRO A 156 -32.69 13.72 -4.68
C PRO A 156 -33.17 15.14 -4.35
N SER A 157 -34.12 15.24 -3.42
CA SER A 157 -34.71 16.52 -3.02
C SER A 157 -33.61 17.47 -2.50
N PHE A 158 -33.86 18.78 -2.54
CA PHE A 158 -32.91 19.77 -2.01
C PHE A 158 -32.53 19.48 -0.55
N LEU A 159 -33.50 19.07 0.28
CA LEU A 159 -33.27 18.68 1.67
C LEU A 159 -32.40 17.42 1.79
N GLN A 160 -32.57 16.45 0.88
CA GLN A 160 -31.73 15.26 0.84
C GLN A 160 -30.28 15.61 0.49
N ARG A 161 -30.07 16.49 -0.50
CA ARG A 161 -28.71 16.90 -0.91
C ARG A 161 -27.99 17.70 0.16
N LYS A 162 -28.67 18.64 0.81
CA LYS A 162 -28.03 19.59 1.75
C LYS A 162 -27.91 19.05 3.17
N TYR A 163 -28.89 18.25 3.61
CA TYR A 163 -29.01 17.84 5.02
C TYR A 163 -29.06 16.32 5.22
N GLY A 164 -28.98 15.51 4.16
CA GLY A 164 -29.14 14.05 4.26
C GLY A 164 -30.53 13.63 4.75
N PHE A 165 -31.52 14.53 4.71
CA PHE A 165 -32.87 14.27 5.18
C PHE A 165 -33.63 13.41 4.18
N TYR A 166 -34.21 12.31 4.66
CA TYR A 166 -34.99 11.40 3.83
C TYR A 166 -36.33 11.05 4.46
N TRP A 167 -37.41 11.12 3.65
CA TRP A 167 -38.74 10.67 4.05
C TRP A 167 -38.92 9.18 3.72
N VAL A 168 -39.03 8.33 4.73
CA VAL A 168 -39.09 6.86 4.61
C VAL A 168 -40.46 6.41 4.07
N SER A 169 -41.54 6.79 4.75
CA SER A 169 -42.92 6.53 4.34
C SER A 169 -43.91 7.37 5.14
N TRP A 170 -45.02 7.75 4.51
CA TRP A 170 -46.20 8.26 5.23
C TRP A 170 -47.02 7.14 5.87
N ILE A 171 -46.96 5.93 5.30
CA ILE A 171 -47.76 4.77 5.69
C ILE A 171 -46.85 3.77 6.40
N TRP A 172 -46.94 3.73 7.72
CA TRP A 172 -46.35 2.70 8.58
C TRP A 172 -47.34 1.53 8.72
N PRO A 173 -46.91 0.26 8.84
CA PRO A 173 -45.55 -0.29 8.95
C PRO A 173 -44.92 -0.77 7.62
N LEU A 174 -45.48 -0.41 6.47
CA LEU A 174 -45.09 -0.99 5.17
C LEU A 174 -43.62 -0.80 4.79
N ARG A 175 -42.96 0.25 5.30
CA ARG A 175 -41.54 0.52 5.07
C ARG A 175 -40.85 0.83 6.39
N LYS A 176 -39.67 0.24 6.58
CA LYS A 176 -38.82 0.47 7.76
C LYS A 176 -37.35 0.57 7.35
N LEU A 177 -36.54 1.17 8.20
CA LEU A 177 -35.08 1.05 8.08
C LEU A 177 -34.67 -0.37 8.46
N HIS A 178 -33.81 -0.96 7.64
CA HIS A 178 -33.20 -2.25 7.95
C HIS A 178 -32.17 -2.06 9.06
N LYS A 179 -32.19 -2.98 10.03
CA LYS A 179 -31.15 -3.12 11.04
C LYS A 179 -30.35 -4.35 10.67
N PHE A 180 -29.05 -4.28 10.84
CA PHE A 180 -28.15 -5.39 10.63
C PHE A 180 -27.04 -5.34 11.67
N ASP A 181 -26.50 -6.51 11.92
CA ASP A 181 -25.49 -6.74 12.93
C ASP A 181 -24.13 -6.69 12.27
N VAL A 182 -23.22 -5.88 12.83
CA VAL A 182 -21.87 -5.73 12.29
C VAL A 182 -20.87 -6.12 13.35
N PRO A 183 -20.05 -7.16 13.09
CA PRO A 183 -18.92 -7.46 13.96
C PRO A 183 -17.88 -6.35 13.81
N LYS A 184 -17.57 -5.69 14.91
CA LYS A 184 -16.51 -4.67 14.93
C LYS A 184 -15.17 -5.34 15.16
N VAL A 185 -14.24 -4.97 14.30
CA VAL A 185 -12.87 -5.47 14.32
C VAL A 185 -11.96 -4.28 14.46
N LYS A 186 -11.20 -4.22 15.55
CA LYS A 186 -10.22 -3.16 15.80
C LYS A 186 -8.83 -3.77 15.89
N LEU A 187 -7.86 -3.02 15.38
CA LEU A 187 -6.45 -3.32 15.60
C LEU A 187 -6.05 -2.70 16.94
N LEU A 188 -5.48 -3.49 17.84
CA LEU A 188 -4.88 -3.01 19.08
C LEU A 188 -3.44 -2.56 18.82
N GLU A 189 -3.00 -1.55 19.58
CA GLU A 189 -1.61 -1.10 19.51
C GLU A 189 -0.69 -2.14 20.18
N PRO A 190 0.46 -2.48 19.57
CA PRO A 190 1.35 -3.52 20.07
C PRO A 190 1.83 -3.26 21.50
N THR A 191 1.92 -1.99 21.92
CA THR A 191 2.31 -1.58 23.29
C THR A 191 1.36 -2.07 24.39
N THR A 192 0.12 -2.43 24.04
CA THR A 192 -0.90 -2.86 25.02
C THR A 192 -0.89 -4.36 25.32
N LEU A 193 -0.12 -5.14 24.55
CA LEU A 193 -0.06 -6.60 24.68
C LEU A 193 1.25 -6.98 25.38
N GLY A 194 1.19 -7.28 26.67
CA GLY A 194 2.33 -7.80 27.42
C GLY A 194 2.45 -9.31 27.27
N GLY A 195 3.64 -9.80 26.86
CA GLY A 195 4.07 -11.20 26.95
C GLY A 195 3.41 -12.17 25.95
N ASP A 196 4.25 -12.94 25.24
CA ASP A 196 3.88 -13.94 24.22
C ASP A 196 2.83 -13.46 23.19
N ASN A 197 3.33 -12.64 22.27
CA ASN A 197 2.63 -12.01 21.15
C ASN A 197 1.98 -13.02 20.18
N HIS A 198 0.87 -13.63 20.57
CA HIS A 198 -0.01 -14.26 19.59
C HIS A 198 -0.62 -13.15 18.74
N ILE A 199 -0.32 -13.16 17.44
CA ILE A 199 -0.82 -12.19 16.46
C ILE A 199 -2.35 -12.04 16.50
N GLU A 200 -3.06 -13.06 16.94
CA GLU A 200 -4.50 -13.06 17.15
C GLU A 200 -4.96 -11.99 18.13
N ASN A 201 -4.15 -11.71 19.16
CA ASN A 201 -4.45 -10.72 20.18
C ASN A 201 -4.34 -9.28 19.65
N LEU A 202 -3.69 -9.06 18.50
CA LEU A 202 -3.68 -7.74 17.84
C LEU A 202 -5.05 -7.37 17.28
N ILE A 203 -5.94 -8.34 17.06
CA ILE A 203 -7.29 -8.08 16.57
C ILE A 203 -8.30 -8.32 17.69
N GLN A 204 -8.83 -7.22 18.22
CA GLN A 204 -9.99 -7.27 19.09
C GLN A 204 -11.25 -7.42 18.23
N ARG A 205 -11.92 -8.56 18.36
CA ARG A 205 -13.28 -8.77 17.85
C ARG A 205 -14.24 -8.48 18.99
N GLU A 206 -15.10 -7.50 18.82
CA GLU A 206 -16.22 -7.32 19.75
C GLU A 206 -17.18 -8.50 19.53
N GLU A 207 -17.35 -9.37 20.54
CA GLU A 207 -18.27 -10.52 20.48
C GLU A 207 -19.73 -10.06 20.40
N ASP A 208 -20.03 -8.93 21.05
CA ASP A 208 -21.35 -8.33 21.02
C ASP A 208 -21.62 -7.71 19.64
N LEU A 209 -22.43 -8.42 18.87
CA LEU A 209 -23.06 -7.90 17.67
C LEU A 209 -23.87 -6.65 18.06
N LYS A 210 -23.46 -5.50 17.51
CA LYS A 210 -24.19 -4.25 17.72
C LYS A 210 -25.19 -4.05 16.58
N ASP A 211 -26.47 -4.00 16.92
CA ASP A 211 -27.52 -3.52 16.03
C ASP A 211 -27.15 -2.14 15.48
N THR A 212 -26.92 -2.05 14.18
CA THR A 212 -26.68 -0.78 13.49
C THR A 212 -27.70 -0.58 12.38
N THR A 213 -28.19 0.64 12.25
CA THR A 213 -29.05 1.04 11.12
C THR A 213 -28.24 1.55 9.94
N ALA A 214 -26.97 1.90 10.18
CA ALA A 214 -26.13 2.66 9.28
C ALA A 214 -24.84 1.90 8.98
N PHE A 215 -24.61 1.59 7.70
CA PHE A 215 -23.46 0.83 7.22
C PHE A 215 -22.41 1.81 6.71
N LEU A 216 -21.16 1.64 7.10
CA LEU A 216 -20.10 2.53 6.63
C LEU A 216 -19.88 2.36 5.12
N TRP A 217 -19.81 3.47 4.39
CA TRP A 217 -19.45 3.49 2.97
C TRP A 217 -18.02 3.00 2.74
N GLN A 218 -17.13 3.45 3.62
CA GLN A 218 -15.74 3.03 3.67
C GLN A 218 -15.40 2.60 5.09
N PHE A 219 -14.75 1.46 5.22
CA PHE A 219 -14.34 0.96 6.52
C PHE A 219 -12.92 0.37 6.44
N PRO A 220 -12.05 0.72 7.40
CA PRO A 220 -10.77 0.06 7.56
C PRO A 220 -10.99 -1.34 8.15
N ARG A 221 -10.21 -2.32 7.70
CA ARG A 221 -10.24 -3.68 8.23
C ARG A 221 -8.84 -4.28 8.30
N PRO A 222 -8.35 -4.63 9.51
CA PRO A 222 -7.12 -5.40 9.65
C PRO A 222 -7.40 -6.87 9.29
N ILE A 223 -6.47 -7.46 8.57
CA ILE A 223 -6.52 -8.85 8.13
C ILE A 223 -5.19 -9.49 8.47
N ILE A 224 -5.23 -10.46 9.38
CA ILE A 224 -4.09 -11.30 9.69
C ILE A 224 -3.99 -12.40 8.65
N VAL A 225 -2.79 -12.58 8.11
CA VAL A 225 -2.39 -13.69 7.27
C VAL A 225 -1.31 -14.45 8.03
N LYS A 226 -1.59 -15.68 8.42
CA LYS A 226 -0.69 -16.50 9.24
C LYS A 226 0.17 -17.41 8.37
N ALA A 227 1.36 -17.73 8.86
CA ALA A 227 2.30 -18.69 8.30
C ALA A 227 2.47 -18.50 6.78
N VAL A 228 2.66 -17.24 6.37
CA VAL A 228 2.85 -16.90 4.96
C VAL A 228 4.24 -17.36 4.57
N GLU A 229 4.30 -18.31 3.66
CA GLU A 229 5.53 -18.83 3.09
C GLU A 229 5.98 -17.98 1.90
N PHE A 230 7.22 -17.49 1.98
CA PHE A 230 7.87 -16.74 0.92
C PHE A 230 8.61 -17.68 -0.05
N ALA A 231 9.09 -17.16 -1.18
CA ALA A 231 9.81 -17.93 -2.19
C ALA A 231 11.11 -18.58 -1.68
N ASP A 232 11.67 -18.06 -0.59
CA ASP A 232 12.85 -18.57 0.12
C ASP A 232 12.50 -19.48 1.32
N PHE A 233 11.26 -19.99 1.39
CA PHE A 233 10.73 -20.89 2.43
C PHE A 233 10.68 -20.30 3.83
N PHE A 234 10.99 -19.00 4.00
CA PHE A 234 10.73 -18.34 5.27
C PHE A 234 9.24 -18.19 5.50
N GLN A 235 8.85 -18.32 6.76
CA GLN A 235 7.48 -18.11 7.19
C GLN A 235 7.40 -16.88 8.08
N ALA A 236 6.41 -16.03 7.79
CA ALA A 236 6.07 -14.91 8.66
C ALA A 236 4.56 -14.76 8.74
N ASP A 237 4.09 -14.22 9.86
CA ASP A 237 2.76 -13.71 9.99
C ASP A 237 2.73 -12.24 9.54
N ILE A 238 1.72 -11.87 8.76
CA ILE A 238 1.60 -10.53 8.18
C ILE A 238 0.26 -9.92 8.59
N VAL A 239 0.30 -8.71 9.14
CA VAL A 239 -0.89 -7.90 9.37
C VAL A 239 -1.08 -6.95 8.19
N VAL A 240 -2.13 -7.16 7.41
CA VAL A 240 -2.50 -6.28 6.30
C VAL A 240 -3.65 -5.39 6.73
N GLN A 241 -3.46 -4.08 6.65
CA GLN A 241 -4.51 -3.12 6.85
C GLN A 241 -5.12 -2.76 5.51
N SER A 242 -6.43 -2.99 5.36
CA SER A 242 -7.17 -2.71 4.12
C SER A 242 -8.22 -1.62 4.33
N ILE A 243 -8.38 -0.72 3.37
CA ILE A 243 -9.50 0.22 3.30
C ILE A 243 -10.47 -0.33 2.27
N LEU A 244 -11.64 -0.74 2.73
CA LEU A 244 -12.68 -1.33 1.92
C LEU A 244 -13.76 -0.28 1.64
N GLN A 245 -14.28 -0.27 0.41
CA GLN A 245 -15.35 0.62 -0.02
C GLN A 245 -16.51 -0.20 -0.58
N VAL A 246 -17.73 0.08 -0.13
CA VAL A 246 -18.91 -0.62 -0.61
C VAL A 246 -19.34 -0.04 -1.97
N VAL A 247 -19.39 -0.88 -2.99
CA VAL A 247 -19.81 -0.51 -4.36
C VAL A 247 -21.25 -0.94 -4.62
N MET A 248 -21.63 -2.15 -4.16
CA MET A 248 -22.96 -2.71 -4.33
C MET A 248 -23.59 -2.98 -2.96
N PRO A 249 -24.19 -1.97 -2.29
CA PRO A 249 -24.58 -2.05 -0.88
C PRO A 249 -25.60 -3.15 -0.56
N TRP A 250 -26.42 -3.54 -1.53
CA TRP A 250 -27.42 -4.59 -1.35
C TRP A 250 -26.81 -5.98 -1.16
N LYS A 251 -25.63 -6.24 -1.75
CA LYS A 251 -24.99 -7.55 -1.71
C LYS A 251 -24.44 -7.94 -0.33
N PRO A 252 -23.61 -7.11 0.34
CA PRO A 252 -23.09 -7.44 1.66
C PRO A 252 -24.20 -7.54 2.72
N VAL A 253 -25.31 -6.81 2.54
CA VAL A 253 -26.39 -6.74 3.53
C VAL A 253 -27.45 -7.83 3.32
N PHE A 254 -27.94 -8.02 2.09
CA PHE A 254 -29.10 -8.89 1.84
C PHE A 254 -28.78 -10.24 1.20
N VAL A 255 -27.59 -10.43 0.61
CA VAL A 255 -27.24 -11.69 -0.07
C VAL A 255 -26.31 -12.52 0.80
N LEU A 256 -25.22 -11.90 1.25
CA LEU A 256 -24.19 -12.60 1.98
C LEU A 256 -24.38 -12.55 3.49
N HIS A 257 -25.12 -11.55 3.98
CA HIS A 257 -25.14 -11.11 5.37
C HIS A 257 -23.76 -10.64 5.87
N PRO A 258 -23.71 -9.66 6.79
CA PRO A 258 -22.44 -9.07 7.22
C PRO A 258 -21.42 -10.08 7.72
N ASP A 259 -21.84 -11.04 8.56
CA ASP A 259 -20.94 -12.01 9.19
C ASP A 259 -20.19 -12.89 8.18
N ASN A 260 -20.92 -13.52 7.26
CA ASN A 260 -20.31 -14.39 6.25
C ASN A 260 -19.55 -13.57 5.20
N MET A 261 -20.08 -12.40 4.82
CA MET A 261 -19.42 -11.52 3.86
C MET A 261 -18.03 -11.14 4.34
N PHE A 262 -17.91 -10.75 5.60
CA PHE A 262 -16.65 -10.34 6.19
C PHE A 262 -15.66 -11.48 6.34
N ALA A 263 -16.12 -12.68 6.71
CA ALA A 263 -15.28 -13.87 6.78
C ALA A 263 -14.74 -14.24 5.38
N ASN A 264 -15.61 -14.31 4.38
CA ASN A 264 -15.27 -14.69 3.00
C ASN A 264 -14.38 -13.64 2.33
N LEU A 265 -14.68 -12.35 2.51
CA LEU A 265 -13.84 -11.27 2.02
C LEU A 265 -12.44 -11.31 2.64
N SER A 266 -12.34 -11.56 3.95
CA SER A 266 -11.04 -11.72 4.62
C SER A 266 -10.27 -12.92 4.07
N ALA A 267 -10.96 -14.04 3.79
CA ALA A 267 -10.34 -15.23 3.20
C ALA A 267 -9.82 -14.98 1.77
N SER A 268 -10.61 -14.30 0.94
CA SER A 268 -10.21 -13.90 -0.42
C SER A 268 -8.97 -13.01 -0.41
N ILE A 269 -8.96 -11.99 0.46
CA ILE A 269 -7.80 -11.11 0.65
C ILE A 269 -6.58 -11.89 1.17
N ARG A 270 -6.74 -12.79 2.15
CA ARG A 270 -5.66 -13.65 2.63
C ARG A 270 -5.06 -14.49 1.50
N SER A 271 -5.88 -15.11 0.67
CA SER A 271 -5.41 -15.91 -0.47
C SER A 271 -4.55 -15.06 -1.41
N ALA A 272 -5.03 -13.87 -1.77
CA ALA A 272 -4.29 -12.97 -2.65
C ALA A 272 -2.93 -12.55 -2.05
N VAL A 273 -2.87 -12.29 -0.73
CA VAL A 273 -1.61 -11.98 -0.05
C VAL A 273 -0.67 -13.17 -0.06
N VAL A 274 -1.15 -14.39 0.22
CA VAL A 274 -0.33 -15.61 0.20
C VAL A 274 0.24 -15.85 -1.21
N ASP A 275 -0.60 -15.77 -2.23
CA ASP A 275 -0.19 -15.97 -3.63
C ASP A 275 0.83 -14.92 -4.08
N PHE A 276 0.71 -13.70 -3.57
CA PHE A 276 1.67 -12.63 -3.82
C PHE A 276 3.01 -12.86 -3.10
N CYS A 277 2.98 -13.19 -1.81
CA CYS A 277 4.19 -13.43 -1.01
C CYS A 277 5.01 -14.62 -1.52
N ARG A 278 4.35 -15.66 -2.05
CA ARG A 278 5.03 -16.82 -2.69
C ARG A 278 5.88 -16.45 -3.92
N GLN A 279 5.66 -15.29 -4.52
CA GLN A 279 6.41 -14.83 -5.70
C GLN A 279 7.70 -14.08 -5.33
N LEU A 280 7.89 -13.72 -4.05
CA LEU A 280 8.99 -12.89 -3.59
C LEU A 280 9.72 -13.57 -2.45
N THR A 281 11.03 -13.36 -2.36
CA THR A 281 11.78 -13.73 -1.16
C THR A 281 11.45 -12.75 -0.03
N LEU A 282 11.53 -13.19 1.24
CA LEU A 282 11.26 -12.33 2.39
C LEU A 282 12.12 -11.06 2.35
N ARG A 283 13.38 -11.20 1.94
CA ARG A 283 14.31 -10.07 1.76
C ARG A 283 13.85 -9.08 0.70
N GLN A 284 13.40 -9.55 -0.46
CA GLN A 284 12.87 -8.67 -1.51
C GLN A 284 11.60 -7.98 -1.05
N PHE A 285 10.73 -8.69 -0.33
CA PHE A 285 9.49 -8.15 0.21
C PHE A 285 9.76 -6.99 1.17
N ILE A 286 10.62 -7.17 2.17
CA ILE A 286 10.97 -6.12 3.15
C ILE A 286 11.63 -4.91 2.46
N ARG A 287 12.45 -5.14 1.43
CA ARG A 287 13.10 -4.06 0.69
C ARG A 287 12.12 -3.25 -0.16
N LEU A 288 11.14 -3.92 -0.78
CA LEU A 288 10.20 -3.28 -1.72
C LEU A 288 9.03 -2.62 -1.01
N PHE A 289 8.56 -3.19 0.11
CA PHE A 289 7.36 -2.72 0.79
C PHE A 289 7.69 -2.14 2.15
N ARG A 290 7.41 -0.84 2.29
CA ARG A 290 7.47 -0.16 3.59
C ARG A 290 6.25 -0.57 4.42
N THR A 291 6.49 -0.85 5.70
CA THR A 291 5.43 -1.01 6.70
C THR A 291 4.80 0.34 7.03
N GLY A 292 3.50 0.34 7.32
CA GLY A 292 2.72 1.53 7.66
C GLY A 292 2.03 2.22 6.48
N TYR A 293 1.35 3.32 6.79
CA TYR A 293 0.56 4.07 5.82
C TYR A 293 1.46 4.70 4.74
N GLY A 294 1.09 4.53 3.47
CA GLY A 294 1.90 4.98 2.31
C GLY A 294 2.59 3.84 1.53
N GLY A 295 2.42 2.59 1.95
CA GLY A 295 2.84 1.39 1.21
C GLY A 295 1.99 1.07 -0.02
N GLU A 296 1.59 2.06 -0.83
CA GLU A 296 0.67 1.88 -1.97
C GLU A 296 1.16 0.87 -3.02
N GLN A 297 2.48 0.69 -3.11
CA GLN A 297 3.10 -0.31 -3.98
C GLN A 297 2.62 -1.73 -3.66
N PHE A 298 2.33 -2.02 -2.39
CA PHE A 298 1.77 -3.31 -1.99
C PHE A 298 0.37 -3.49 -2.58
N TYR A 299 -0.50 -2.49 -2.40
CA TYR A 299 -1.84 -2.49 -3.00
C TYR A 299 -1.81 -2.67 -4.53
N LEU A 300 -1.00 -1.88 -5.23
CA LEU A 300 -0.94 -1.91 -6.69
C LEU A 300 -0.47 -3.27 -7.23
N ARG A 301 0.39 -3.98 -6.52
CA ARG A 301 0.94 -5.26 -6.97
C ARG A 301 0.11 -6.46 -6.50
N ALA A 302 -0.35 -6.45 -5.26
CA ALA A 302 -1.07 -7.59 -4.66
C ALA A 302 -2.58 -7.54 -4.92
N PHE A 303 -3.19 -6.34 -4.95
CA PHE A 303 -4.65 -6.20 -4.90
C PHE A 303 -5.28 -5.51 -6.11
N SER A 304 -4.50 -4.87 -6.99
CA SER A 304 -5.07 -4.20 -8.19
C SER A 304 -5.95 -5.14 -9.03
N ARG A 305 -5.59 -6.43 -9.07
CA ARG A 305 -6.31 -7.48 -9.79
C ARG A 305 -7.42 -8.16 -8.99
N ILE A 306 -7.52 -7.96 -7.68
CA ILE A 306 -8.54 -8.63 -6.85
C ILE A 306 -9.92 -8.00 -7.05
N ASN A 307 -9.95 -6.71 -7.39
CA ASN A 307 -11.17 -5.93 -7.48
C ASN A 307 -12.01 -6.30 -8.71
N THR A 308 -11.33 -6.56 -9.83
CA THR A 308 -11.96 -6.88 -11.12
C THR A 308 -11.73 -8.35 -11.46
N HIS A 309 -12.66 -8.90 -12.25
CA HIS A 309 -12.49 -10.24 -12.80
C HIS A 309 -11.30 -10.21 -13.78
N ALA A 310 -10.18 -10.86 -13.46
CA ALA A 310 -9.20 -11.21 -14.47
C ALA A 310 -9.78 -12.36 -15.31
N GLU A 311 -9.62 -12.37 -16.63
CA GLU A 311 -10.28 -13.31 -17.56
C GLU A 311 -10.21 -14.81 -17.18
N LYS A 312 -9.26 -15.21 -16.32
CA LYS A 312 -9.06 -16.60 -15.86
C LYS A 312 -9.23 -16.79 -14.34
N ALA A 313 -9.60 -15.76 -13.59
CA ALA A 313 -9.72 -15.81 -12.13
C ALA A 313 -11.19 -15.97 -11.69
N PRO A 314 -11.45 -16.47 -10.46
CA PRO A 314 -12.78 -16.38 -9.85
C PRO A 314 -13.28 -14.92 -9.81
N ARG A 315 -14.60 -14.76 -9.67
CA ARG A 315 -15.27 -13.44 -9.61
C ARG A 315 -14.52 -12.49 -8.69
N GLY A 316 -14.26 -11.26 -9.17
CA GLY A 316 -13.56 -10.24 -8.37
C GLY A 316 -14.36 -9.82 -7.13
N THR A 317 -13.71 -9.17 -6.16
CA THR A 317 -14.34 -8.78 -4.88
C THR A 317 -15.57 -7.89 -5.05
N ILE A 318 -15.61 -7.07 -6.10
CA ILE A 318 -16.77 -6.23 -6.42
C ILE A 318 -17.96 -7.10 -6.83
N GLU A 319 -17.72 -8.06 -7.72
CA GLU A 319 -18.78 -8.93 -8.20
C GLU A 319 -19.22 -9.91 -7.13
N GLU A 320 -18.30 -10.46 -6.34
CA GLU A 320 -18.57 -11.48 -5.33
C GLU A 320 -19.14 -10.89 -4.04
N PHE A 321 -18.56 -9.81 -3.51
CA PHE A 321 -18.93 -9.24 -2.22
C PHE A 321 -19.65 -7.90 -2.31
N GLY A 322 -19.59 -7.23 -3.47
CA GLY A 322 -20.09 -5.85 -3.60
C GLY A 322 -19.16 -4.82 -2.97
N VAL A 323 -17.89 -5.17 -2.75
CA VAL A 323 -16.90 -4.37 -2.03
C VAL A 323 -15.65 -4.22 -2.90
N TRP A 324 -15.09 -3.01 -2.93
CA TRP A 324 -13.86 -2.63 -3.59
C TRP A 324 -12.77 -2.45 -2.53
N VAL A 325 -11.60 -3.08 -2.73
CA VAL A 325 -10.40 -2.82 -1.92
C VAL A 325 -9.76 -1.52 -2.41
N ARG A 326 -9.97 -0.41 -1.70
CA ARG A 326 -9.56 0.94 -2.15
C ARG A 326 -8.06 1.14 -1.98
N ASN A 327 -7.54 0.66 -0.86
CA ASN A 327 -6.12 0.70 -0.54
C ASN A 327 -5.80 -0.46 0.42
N ALA A 328 -4.55 -0.90 0.44
CA ALA A 328 -4.04 -1.86 1.39
C ALA A 328 -2.54 -1.67 1.61
N TRP A 329 -2.10 -1.80 2.86
CA TRP A 329 -0.69 -1.74 3.22
C TRP A 329 -0.37 -2.77 4.29
N ILE A 330 0.92 -3.09 4.40
CA ILE A 330 1.42 -3.97 5.45
C ILE A 330 1.56 -3.12 6.70
N GLN A 331 0.82 -3.48 7.74
CA GLN A 331 0.94 -2.82 9.03
C GLN A 331 2.14 -3.36 9.80
N GLU A 332 2.28 -4.68 9.83
CA GLU A 332 3.30 -5.37 10.62
C GLU A 332 3.67 -6.71 9.98
N ILE A 333 4.93 -7.14 10.18
CA ILE A 333 5.48 -8.43 9.75
C ILE A 333 6.13 -9.06 10.97
N ILE A 334 5.65 -10.21 11.39
CA ILE A 334 6.12 -10.95 12.55
C ILE A 334 6.73 -12.25 12.04
N PRO A 335 8.07 -12.38 12.04
CA PRO A 335 8.70 -13.66 11.70
C PRO A 335 8.32 -14.72 12.74
N ILE A 336 8.13 -15.96 12.31
CA ILE A 336 7.96 -17.10 13.24
C ILE A 336 9.29 -17.31 13.98
N LYS A 337 9.30 -17.76 15.25
CA LYS A 337 10.49 -17.80 16.13
C LYS A 337 11.77 -18.35 15.46
N GLU A 338 11.67 -19.43 14.68
CA GLU A 338 12.82 -19.99 13.94
C GLU A 338 13.36 -19.04 12.84
N ALA A 339 12.50 -18.23 12.25
CA ALA A 339 12.87 -17.20 11.29
C ALA A 339 13.44 -15.94 11.97
N GLU A 340 13.29 -15.74 13.28
CA GLU A 340 13.83 -14.56 13.97
C GLU A 340 15.37 -14.60 14.03
N GLU A 341 15.95 -15.71 14.47
CA GLU A 341 17.41 -15.91 14.47
C GLU A 341 17.99 -15.76 13.05
N VAL A 342 17.29 -16.30 12.05
CA VAL A 342 17.71 -16.18 10.66
C VAL A 342 17.59 -14.75 10.16
N MET A 343 16.55 -14.01 10.57
CA MET A 343 16.39 -12.60 10.25
C MET A 343 17.49 -11.74 10.87
N GLU A 344 17.90 -12.03 12.10
CA GLU A 344 19.05 -11.38 12.73
C GLU A 344 20.34 -11.68 11.96
N ALA A 345 20.57 -12.95 11.58
CA ALA A 345 21.71 -13.33 10.76
C ALA A 345 21.71 -12.66 9.38
N LEU A 346 20.54 -12.54 8.74
CA LEU A 346 20.38 -11.83 7.47
C LEU A 346 20.63 -10.33 7.61
N ARG A 347 20.17 -9.70 8.69
CA ARG A 347 20.46 -8.30 9.00
C ARG A 347 21.95 -8.08 9.24
N ALA A 348 22.59 -8.95 10.02
CA ALA A 348 24.03 -8.90 10.29
C ALA A 348 24.85 -9.05 8.99
N ASN A 349 24.48 -9.99 8.12
CA ASN A 349 25.12 -10.16 6.82
C ASN A 349 24.91 -8.93 5.92
N GLU A 350 23.73 -8.32 5.93
CA GLU A 350 23.47 -7.10 5.16
C GLU A 350 24.29 -5.91 5.66
N ILE A 351 24.43 -5.75 6.98
CA ILE A 351 25.32 -4.74 7.57
C ILE A 351 26.76 -4.98 7.11
N ALA A 352 27.25 -6.22 7.23
CA ALA A 352 28.60 -6.58 6.81
C ALA A 352 28.86 -6.34 5.31
N LEU A 353 27.88 -6.64 4.44
CA LEU A 353 27.97 -6.40 3.01
C LEU A 353 27.99 -4.91 2.69
N ARG A 354 27.12 -4.12 3.32
CA ARG A 354 27.10 -2.65 3.16
C ARG A 354 28.39 -2.00 3.66
N GLU A 355 28.92 -2.47 4.77
CA GLU A 355 30.23 -2.03 5.27
C GLU A 355 31.36 -2.40 4.32
N GLY A 356 31.37 -3.62 3.78
CA GLY A 356 32.33 -4.06 2.78
C GLY A 356 32.29 -3.20 1.52
N GLN A 357 31.09 -2.90 1.01
CA GLN A 357 30.91 -1.98 -0.12
C GLN A 357 31.38 -0.57 0.22
N ALA A 358 31.04 -0.05 1.40
CA ALA A 358 31.49 1.26 1.84
C ALA A 358 33.03 1.34 1.93
N ARG A 359 33.69 0.29 2.42
CA ARG A 359 35.16 0.18 2.46
C ARG A 359 35.78 0.18 1.06
N LEU A 360 35.23 -0.61 0.13
CA LEU A 360 35.71 -0.63 -1.25
C LEU A 360 35.56 0.73 -1.93
N THR A 361 34.43 1.39 -1.73
CA THR A 361 34.17 2.72 -2.29
C THR A 361 35.11 3.77 -1.70
N ARG A 362 35.36 3.73 -0.38
CA ARG A 362 36.36 4.60 0.27
C ARG A 362 37.77 4.37 -0.27
N ALA A 363 38.20 3.11 -0.36
CA ALA A 363 39.52 2.78 -0.88
C ALA A 363 39.71 3.22 -2.34
N LYS A 364 38.65 3.16 -3.17
CA LYS A 364 38.66 3.71 -4.53
C LYS A 364 38.85 5.22 -4.53
N TYR A 365 38.09 5.94 -3.72
CA TYR A 365 38.22 7.40 -3.63
C TYR A 365 39.58 7.83 -3.09
N GLU A 366 40.15 7.10 -2.12
CA GLU A 366 41.51 7.34 -1.62
C GLU A 366 42.57 7.10 -2.69
N ALA A 367 42.46 5.99 -3.44
CA ALA A 367 43.37 5.70 -4.54
C ALA A 367 43.28 6.76 -5.66
N GLU A 368 42.07 7.23 -5.97
CA GLU A 368 41.86 8.33 -6.92
C GLU A 368 42.44 9.65 -6.39
N ALA A 369 42.26 9.97 -5.12
CA ALA A 369 42.82 11.17 -4.50
C ALA A 369 44.36 11.16 -4.54
N VAL A 370 44.99 10.03 -4.17
CA VAL A 370 46.45 9.85 -4.27
C VAL A 370 46.92 9.96 -5.71
N ARG A 371 46.16 9.41 -6.67
CA ARG A 371 46.49 9.53 -8.10
C ARG A 371 46.43 10.97 -8.59
N VAL A 372 45.39 11.72 -8.22
CA VAL A 372 45.22 13.13 -8.59
C VAL A 372 46.30 13.99 -7.94
N GLU A 373 46.61 13.76 -6.67
CA GLU A 373 47.70 14.45 -5.98
C GLU A 373 49.06 14.14 -6.63
N GLY A 374 49.30 12.87 -6.97
CA GLY A 374 50.50 12.43 -7.67
C GLY A 374 50.65 13.04 -9.06
N GLN A 375 49.56 13.14 -9.82
CA GLN A 375 49.54 13.83 -11.11
C GLN A 375 49.81 15.33 -10.94
N GLY A 376 49.16 15.98 -9.97
CA GLY A 376 49.40 17.39 -9.67
C GLY A 376 50.86 17.68 -9.29
N LYS A 377 51.49 16.81 -8.48
CA LYS A 377 52.91 16.90 -8.14
C LYS A 377 53.81 16.68 -9.36
N ALA A 378 53.51 15.68 -10.19
CA ALA A 378 54.29 15.40 -11.41
C ALA A 378 54.23 16.57 -12.40
N ASP A 379 53.06 17.17 -12.58
CA ASP A 379 52.88 18.33 -13.45
C ASP A 379 53.55 19.58 -12.86
N ALA A 380 53.50 19.78 -11.55
CA ALA A 380 54.25 20.85 -10.88
C ALA A 380 55.78 20.69 -11.06
N LEU A 381 56.30 19.47 -10.93
CA LEU A 381 57.72 19.17 -11.17
C LEU A 381 58.10 19.38 -12.65
N ARG A 382 57.22 19.04 -13.60
CA ARG A 382 57.43 19.35 -15.03
C ARG A 382 57.50 20.86 -15.27
N LEU A 383 56.56 21.63 -14.71
CA LEU A 383 56.59 23.08 -14.82
C LEU A 383 57.86 23.70 -14.19
N GLN A 384 58.30 23.19 -13.04
CA GLN A 384 59.57 23.60 -12.44
C GLN A 384 60.78 23.24 -13.30
N ARG A 385 60.77 22.06 -13.94
CA ARG A 385 61.84 21.63 -14.86
C ARG A 385 61.97 22.57 -16.04
N ASP A 386 60.84 22.91 -16.65
CA ASP A 386 60.79 23.78 -17.82
C ASP A 386 61.19 25.22 -17.45
N ALA A 387 60.96 25.66 -16.20
CA ALA A 387 61.30 27.00 -15.72
C ALA A 387 62.76 27.15 -15.22
N ALA A 388 63.33 26.15 -14.55
CA ALA A 388 64.62 26.26 -13.84
C ALA A 388 65.83 25.66 -14.59
N GLY A 389 65.61 24.88 -15.66
CA GLY A 389 66.67 24.13 -16.33
C GLY A 389 67.02 22.83 -15.60
N VAL A 390 67.37 21.79 -16.38
CA VAL A 390 67.46 20.38 -15.94
C VAL A 390 68.43 20.16 -14.77
N ASP A 391 69.50 20.95 -14.66
CA ASP A 391 70.59 20.75 -13.70
C ASP A 391 70.23 21.16 -12.25
N VAL A 392 69.39 22.18 -12.05
CA VAL A 392 68.98 22.65 -10.71
C VAL A 392 67.98 21.68 -10.06
N LEU A 393 67.16 21.02 -10.89
CA LEU A 393 66.11 20.12 -10.42
C LEU A 393 66.65 18.74 -10.03
N MET A 394 67.70 18.27 -10.70
CA MET A 394 68.40 17.04 -10.31
C MET A 394 69.09 17.16 -8.95
N THR A 395 69.64 18.34 -8.64
CA THR A 395 70.27 18.60 -7.33
C THR A 395 69.23 18.69 -6.21
N GLN A 396 68.09 19.34 -6.43
CA GLN A 396 66.99 19.35 -5.44
C GLN A 396 66.38 17.97 -5.20
N LEU A 397 66.17 17.17 -6.25
CA LEU A 397 65.68 15.80 -6.12
C LEU A 397 66.65 14.89 -5.35
N GLN A 398 67.97 15.05 -5.54
CA GLN A 398 68.97 14.33 -4.75
C GLN A 398 68.90 14.70 -3.26
N VAL A 399 68.70 15.98 -2.93
CA VAL A 399 68.58 16.44 -1.53
C VAL A 399 67.30 15.93 -0.87
N GLU A 400 66.16 15.96 -1.56
CA GLU A 400 64.90 15.40 -1.03
C GLU A 400 64.96 13.89 -0.87
N ARG A 401 65.62 13.18 -1.79
CA ARG A 401 65.79 11.71 -1.70
C ARG A 401 66.65 11.32 -0.50
N VAL A 402 67.72 12.05 -0.22
CA VAL A 402 68.56 11.84 0.97
C VAL A 402 67.77 12.12 2.26
N ARG A 403 67.00 13.21 2.33
CA ARG A 403 66.14 13.52 3.48
C ARG A 403 65.00 12.52 3.69
N ALA A 404 64.41 11.99 2.62
CA ALA A 404 63.39 10.95 2.71
C ALA A 404 63.98 9.62 3.20
N LEU A 405 65.23 9.33 2.85
CA LEU A 405 65.96 8.14 3.27
C LEU A 405 66.48 8.22 4.72
N GLU A 406 66.77 9.41 5.25
CA GLU A 406 67.22 9.60 6.64
C GLU A 406 66.24 9.04 7.69
N ASN A 407 64.95 8.95 7.37
CA ASN A 407 63.92 8.43 8.27
C ASN A 407 63.49 6.97 7.97
N THR A 408 64.08 6.33 6.96
CA THR A 408 63.78 4.93 6.61
C THR A 408 65.04 4.09 6.80
N SER A 409 64.97 3.01 7.59
CA SER A 409 66.09 2.09 7.85
C SER A 409 66.44 1.18 6.66
N VAL A 410 66.41 1.72 5.44
CA VAL A 410 66.78 1.01 4.21
C VAL A 410 68.18 1.47 3.82
N THR A 411 69.18 0.80 4.38
CA THR A 411 70.58 0.94 3.96
C THR A 411 70.86 -0.06 2.85
N THR A 412 70.74 0.35 1.59
CA THR A 412 71.50 -0.30 0.52
C THR A 412 71.69 0.65 -0.66
N TYR A 413 72.89 1.20 -0.71
CA TYR A 413 73.48 1.83 -1.89
C TYR A 413 74.20 0.72 -2.66
N VAL A 414 73.76 0.41 -3.89
CA VAL A 414 74.50 -0.48 -4.79
C VAL A 414 74.85 0.33 -6.04
N GLU A 415 76.04 0.94 -6.00
CA GLU A 415 76.76 1.38 -7.20
C GLU A 415 77.66 0.23 -7.65
N GLY A 416 77.35 -0.39 -8.78
CA GLY A 416 78.23 -1.38 -9.40
C GLY A 416 77.46 -2.40 -10.23
N GLY A 417 77.67 -2.35 -11.54
CA GLY A 417 77.07 -3.28 -12.50
C GLY A 417 77.49 -4.73 -12.23
N ALA A 418 76.59 -5.50 -11.65
CA ALA A 418 76.43 -6.94 -11.83
C ALA A 418 75.08 -7.30 -11.17
N SER A 419 74.34 -8.22 -11.77
CA SER A 419 73.05 -8.70 -11.28
C SER A 419 73.09 -9.14 -9.82
N ALA A 420 72.70 -8.25 -8.90
CA ALA A 420 72.44 -8.57 -7.51
C ALA A 420 70.93 -8.48 -7.27
N GLY A 421 70.31 -9.62 -6.99
CA GLY A 421 68.88 -9.73 -6.71
C GLY A 421 68.50 -8.89 -5.51
N ILE A 422 67.49 -8.03 -5.70
CA ILE A 422 66.84 -7.28 -4.62
C ILE A 422 66.11 -8.29 -3.74
N MET A 423 66.67 -8.63 -2.58
CA MET A 423 65.93 -9.32 -1.52
C MET A 423 65.15 -8.29 -0.72
N VAL A 424 63.86 -8.18 -1.02
CA VAL A 424 62.90 -7.48 -0.17
C VAL A 424 62.76 -8.29 1.12
N GLY A 425 63.28 -7.75 2.23
CA GLY A 425 63.02 -8.31 3.55
C GLY A 425 61.52 -8.28 3.82
N THR A 426 60.88 -9.45 3.83
CA THR A 426 59.51 -9.63 4.29
C THR A 426 59.39 -9.08 5.70
N GLN A 427 58.56 -8.04 5.84
CA GLN A 427 58.13 -7.46 7.10
C GLN A 427 57.62 -8.58 8.02
N ALA A 428 58.09 -8.61 9.28
CA ALA A 428 57.69 -9.60 10.25
C ALA A 428 56.16 -9.67 10.34
N ALA A 429 55.60 -10.89 10.29
CA ALA A 429 54.17 -11.11 10.38
C ALA A 429 53.60 -10.42 11.64
N PRO A 430 52.45 -9.74 11.54
CA PRO A 430 51.81 -9.14 12.70
C PRO A 430 51.55 -10.21 13.77
N PRO A 431 51.69 -9.87 15.07
CA PRO A 431 51.46 -10.82 16.14
C PRO A 431 50.03 -11.39 16.02
N PRO A 432 49.86 -12.70 16.24
CA PRO A 432 48.53 -13.31 16.18
C PRO A 432 47.59 -12.60 17.16
N PRO A 433 46.29 -12.45 16.79
CA PRO A 433 45.32 -11.81 17.67
C PRO A 433 45.29 -12.53 19.03
N PRO A 434 45.07 -11.79 20.14
CA PRO A 434 45.03 -12.38 21.47
C PRO A 434 43.99 -13.51 21.47
N LYS A 435 44.42 -14.70 21.91
CA LYS A 435 43.51 -15.81 22.20
C LYS A 435 42.45 -15.25 23.15
N LYS A 436 41.18 -15.27 22.71
CA LYS A 436 40.04 -15.08 23.61
C LYS A 436 40.23 -16.04 24.78
N GLU A 437 40.46 -15.48 25.96
CA GLU A 437 40.34 -16.21 27.21
C GLU A 437 38.97 -16.89 27.21
N LYS A 438 38.98 -18.21 27.31
CA LYS A 438 37.80 -18.97 27.68
C LYS A 438 37.32 -18.37 29.00
N GLY A 439 36.17 -17.71 28.95
CA GLY A 439 35.44 -17.32 30.15
C GLY A 439 35.34 -18.53 31.06
N SER A 440 35.89 -18.38 32.25
CA SER A 440 35.68 -19.25 33.38
C SER A 440 34.19 -19.47 33.56
N GLU A 441 33.77 -20.73 33.53
CA GLU A 441 32.52 -21.19 34.10
C GLU A 441 32.46 -20.71 35.55
N SER A 442 31.61 -19.73 35.84
CA SER A 442 31.14 -19.48 37.19
C SER A 442 30.01 -20.47 37.45
N GLU A 443 30.37 -21.62 38.02
CA GLU A 443 29.46 -22.39 38.87
C GLU A 443 29.00 -21.49 40.01
N THR A 444 27.72 -21.14 40.01
CA THR A 444 27.03 -20.67 41.21
C THR A 444 25.57 -21.06 41.13
N GLY A 445 25.13 -21.88 42.09
CA GLY A 445 23.82 -21.71 42.72
C GLY A 445 22.75 -22.72 42.36
N GLU A 446 22.93 -23.98 42.77
CA GLU A 446 21.83 -24.71 43.39
C GLU A 446 21.35 -23.92 44.62
N GLU A 447 20.09 -23.45 44.61
CA GLU A 447 19.35 -23.22 45.85
C GLU A 447 17.86 -23.49 45.60
N GLU A 448 17.49 -24.74 45.87
CA GLU A 448 16.37 -25.15 46.71
C GLU A 448 15.34 -24.05 47.07
N LYS A 449 14.11 -24.18 46.58
CA LYS A 449 12.94 -23.83 47.39
C LYS A 449 11.70 -24.66 47.04
N LYS A 450 11.44 -25.59 47.95
CA LYS A 450 10.13 -26.16 48.26
C LYS A 450 9.14 -25.04 48.59
N SER A 451 7.97 -25.09 47.96
CA SER A 451 6.65 -24.87 48.58
C SER A 451 5.56 -25.18 47.58
#